data_AF-A0A519U130-F1
#
_entry.id   AF-A0A519U130-F1
#
_cell.length_a   1.000
_cell.length_b   1.000
_cell.length_c   1.000
_cell.angle_alpha   90.00
_cell.angle_beta   90.00
_cell.angle_gamma   90.00
#
_symmetry.space_group_name_H-M   'P 1'
#
loop_
_entity.id
_entity.type
_entity.pdbx_description
1 polymer ?
#
loop_
_entity_poly.entity_id
_entity_poly.type
_entity_poly.pdbx_seq_one_letter_code
_entity_poly.pdbx_strand_id
1 'polypeptide(L)'
;MVSKITNYFLIAILMLSLSCKKNDKESDLAFSTTCDFAGSNTRLVEGGTGTLRYTGLTSNTSLPDDKFVIESPGQLPMVVCNMPSTFELTADQTVRVTYSGRLLVLAAETDASNTEIELNYLKFEEEMSLVK
;
A
#
# COMPACT_ATOMS: atom_id res chain seq x y z
N MET A 1 -45.79 10.87 -44.14
CA MET A 1 -45.92 11.68 -42.92
C MET A 1 -44.82 11.24 -41.96
N VAL A 2 -43.99 12.19 -41.53
CA VAL A 2 -42.66 11.95 -40.94
C VAL A 2 -42.73 11.49 -39.47
N SER A 3 -42.09 10.35 -39.23
CA SER A 3 -41.24 9.98 -38.07
C SER A 3 -41.39 10.78 -36.76
N LYS A 4 -41.83 10.13 -35.67
CA LYS A 4 -41.64 10.61 -34.27
C LYS A 4 -41.74 9.49 -33.21
N ILE A 5 -40.92 8.44 -33.26
CA ILE A 5 -40.77 7.53 -32.09
C ILE A 5 -39.28 7.25 -31.75
N THR A 6 -38.34 7.66 -32.60
CA THR A 6 -36.94 7.21 -32.51
C THR A 6 -36.01 8.20 -31.80
N ASN A 7 -36.40 8.79 -30.65
CA ASN A 7 -35.53 9.79 -30.00
C ASN A 7 -35.36 9.70 -28.48
N TYR A 8 -35.96 8.73 -27.78
CA TYR A 8 -35.83 8.63 -26.31
C TYR A 8 -34.91 7.50 -25.83
N PHE A 9 -34.55 6.55 -26.69
CA PHE A 9 -33.73 5.39 -26.28
C PHE A 9 -32.23 5.69 -26.17
N LEU A 10 -31.74 6.72 -26.85
CA LEU A 10 -30.31 7.10 -26.84
C LEU A 10 -29.89 7.88 -25.59
N ILE A 11 -30.83 8.51 -24.87
CA ILE A 11 -30.53 9.33 -23.69
C ILE A 11 -30.43 8.47 -22.41
N ALA A 12 -31.10 7.32 -22.36
CA ALA A 12 -31.09 6.42 -21.20
C ALA A 12 -29.75 5.65 -21.04
N ILE A 13 -29.04 5.40 -22.14
CA ILE A 13 -27.78 4.62 -22.12
C ILE A 13 -26.58 5.49 -21.68
N LEU A 14 -26.66 6.81 -21.81
CA LEU A 14 -25.56 7.72 -21.47
C LEU A 14 -25.45 8.06 -19.97
N MET A 15 -26.48 7.78 -19.18
CA MET A 15 -26.49 8.05 -17.73
C MET A 15 -25.86 6.93 -16.89
N LEU A 16 -25.60 5.75 -17.47
CA LEU A 16 -25.01 4.60 -16.76
C LEU A 16 -23.47 4.60 -16.76
N SER A 17 -22.81 5.50 -17.50
CA SER A 17 -21.34 5.60 -17.55
C SER A 17 -20.72 6.55 -16.51
N LEU A 18 -21.53 7.21 -15.67
CA LEU A 18 -21.08 8.31 -14.80
C LEU A 18 -20.84 7.97 -13.32
N SER A 19 -21.00 6.70 -12.90
CA SER A 19 -20.79 6.32 -11.50
C SER A 19 -19.87 5.12 -11.31
N CYS A 20 -18.71 5.15 -11.93
CA CYS A 20 -17.49 4.64 -11.30
C CYS A 20 -16.66 5.84 -10.84
N LYS A 21 -17.15 6.57 -9.82
CA LYS A 21 -16.24 7.36 -8.99
C LYS A 21 -15.39 6.34 -8.23
N LYS A 22 -14.28 5.93 -8.84
CA LYS A 22 -13.19 5.27 -8.13
C LYS A 22 -12.85 6.22 -7.00
N ASN A 23 -13.20 5.85 -5.78
CA ASN A 23 -12.83 6.59 -4.60
C ASN A 23 -11.33 6.33 -4.43
N ASP A 24 -10.52 7.01 -5.24
CA ASP A 24 -9.07 6.98 -5.16
C ASP A 24 -8.75 7.63 -3.81
N LYS A 25 -8.69 6.81 -2.76
CA LYS A 25 -8.19 7.25 -1.47
C LYS A 25 -6.79 7.78 -1.73
N GLU A 26 -6.62 9.08 -1.53
CA GLU A 26 -5.34 9.74 -1.71
C GLU A 26 -4.34 9.14 -0.71
N SER A 27 -3.19 8.73 -1.23
CA SER A 27 -2.05 8.26 -0.45
C SER A 27 -1.29 9.48 0.08
N ASP A 28 -0.80 9.43 1.31
CA ASP A 28 -0.02 10.53 1.89
C ASP A 28 1.37 10.64 1.25
N LEU A 29 1.85 9.55 0.65
CA LEU A 29 3.09 9.52 -0.14
C LEU A 29 2.82 9.14 -1.59
N ALA A 30 3.58 9.74 -2.50
CA ALA A 30 3.59 9.39 -3.92
C ALA A 30 4.71 8.38 -4.20
N PHE A 31 4.36 7.22 -4.77
CA PHE A 31 5.30 6.17 -5.14
C PHE A 31 5.59 6.23 -6.64
N SER A 32 6.84 6.50 -7.00
CA SER A 32 7.28 6.59 -8.41
C SER A 32 8.22 5.46 -8.82
N THR A 33 8.77 4.72 -7.85
CA THR A 33 9.71 3.61 -8.07
C THR A 33 9.01 2.27 -7.88
N THR A 34 9.44 1.27 -8.65
CA THR A 34 9.00 -0.12 -8.54
C THR A 34 10.13 -0.99 -8.03
N CYS A 35 9.78 -2.04 -7.30
CA CYS A 35 10.71 -3.05 -6.82
C CYS A 35 10.90 -4.16 -7.86
N ASP A 36 12.10 -4.73 -7.89
CA ASP A 36 12.38 -5.85 -8.77
C ASP A 36 11.97 -7.17 -8.10
N PHE A 37 10.76 -7.61 -8.42
CA PHE A 37 10.25 -8.93 -8.03
C PHE A 37 10.28 -9.94 -9.19
N ALA A 38 11.12 -9.72 -10.21
CA ALA A 38 11.18 -10.60 -11.37
C ALA A 38 11.42 -12.07 -10.96
N GLY A 39 10.62 -12.97 -11.51
CA GLY A 39 10.71 -14.41 -11.23
C GLY A 39 10.17 -14.85 -9.86
N SER A 40 9.68 -13.93 -9.05
CA SER A 40 9.09 -14.22 -7.74
C SER A 40 7.56 -14.18 -7.77
N ASN A 41 6.92 -14.93 -6.87
CA ASN A 41 5.48 -14.81 -6.65
C ASN A 41 5.18 -13.60 -5.76
N THR A 42 4.13 -12.85 -6.10
CA THR A 42 3.67 -11.72 -5.28
C THR A 42 2.19 -11.86 -4.98
N ARG A 43 1.75 -11.35 -3.82
CA ARG A 43 0.34 -11.21 -3.48
C ARG A 43 -0.03 -9.75 -3.28
N LEU A 44 -1.24 -9.37 -3.67
CA LEU A 44 -1.78 -8.05 -3.37
C LEU A 44 -2.20 -7.96 -1.90
N VAL A 45 -1.92 -6.83 -1.30
CA VAL A 45 -2.42 -6.43 0.03
C VAL A 45 -3.20 -5.14 -0.16
N GLU A 46 -4.46 -5.14 0.27
CA GLU A 46 -5.35 -3.98 0.17
C GLU A 46 -5.80 -3.56 1.58
N GLY A 47 -5.46 -2.34 1.97
CA GLY A 47 -5.88 -1.77 3.26
C GLY A 47 -5.32 -2.51 4.48
N GLY A 48 -4.09 -3.03 4.38
CA GLY A 48 -3.37 -3.57 5.53
C GLY A 48 -3.07 -2.48 6.56
N THR A 49 -2.91 -2.86 7.82
CA THR A 49 -2.52 -1.94 8.90
C THR A 49 -1.25 -2.42 9.58
N GLY A 50 -0.43 -1.49 10.04
CA GLY A 50 0.83 -1.81 10.69
C GLY A 50 1.53 -0.57 11.25
N THR A 51 2.75 -0.78 11.72
CA THR A 51 3.62 0.29 12.21
C THR A 51 4.80 0.44 11.26
N LEU A 52 4.95 1.62 10.66
CA LEU A 52 6.10 2.00 9.85
C LEU A 52 7.22 2.53 10.74
N ARG A 53 8.45 2.07 10.47
CA ARG A 53 9.67 2.43 11.22
C ARG A 53 10.83 2.61 10.25
N TYR A 54 11.78 3.48 10.58
CA TYR A 54 13.10 3.53 9.92
C TYR A 54 14.14 2.93 10.87
N THR A 55 14.71 1.78 10.49
CA THR A 55 15.46 0.92 11.42
C THR A 55 16.41 -0.03 10.69
N GLY A 56 17.56 -0.30 11.28
CA GLY A 56 18.50 -1.36 10.91
C GLY A 56 18.21 -2.68 11.63
N LEU A 57 17.08 -2.79 12.33
CA LEU A 57 16.66 -3.97 13.09
C LEU A 57 15.19 -4.29 12.81
N THR A 58 14.86 -5.56 12.69
CA THR A 58 13.48 -6.06 12.76
C THR A 58 13.28 -6.84 14.07
N SER A 59 12.04 -7.21 14.39
CA SER A 59 11.74 -8.10 15.51
C SER A 59 12.48 -9.45 15.47
N ASN A 60 13.00 -9.85 14.30
CA ASN A 60 13.59 -11.16 14.08
C ASN A 60 15.11 -11.14 13.77
N THR A 61 15.67 -10.03 13.26
CA THR A 61 17.07 -9.98 12.83
C THR A 61 17.61 -8.54 12.67
N SER A 62 18.92 -8.40 12.51
CA SER A 62 19.56 -7.17 12.05
C SER A 62 19.53 -7.05 10.53
N LEU A 63 19.28 -5.85 10.02
CA LEU A 63 19.38 -5.51 8.61
C LEU A 63 20.78 -4.97 8.28
N PRO A 64 21.26 -5.12 7.04
CA PRO A 64 22.57 -4.59 6.63
C PRO A 64 22.68 -3.06 6.71
N ASP A 65 21.57 -2.35 6.44
CA ASP A 65 21.45 -0.91 6.55
C ASP A 65 20.10 -0.55 7.18
N ASP A 66 19.93 0.70 7.60
CA ASP A 66 18.64 1.24 7.98
C ASP A 66 17.68 1.26 6.78
N LYS A 67 16.51 0.63 6.95
CA LYS A 67 15.45 0.57 5.94
C LYS A 67 14.12 1.00 6.55
N PHE A 68 13.17 1.34 5.69
CA PHE A 68 11.78 1.46 6.09
C PHE A 68 11.15 0.07 6.24
N VAL A 69 10.55 -0.21 7.38
CA VAL A 69 9.95 -1.50 7.72
C VAL A 69 8.53 -1.30 8.21
N ILE A 70 7.58 -2.08 7.70
CA ILE A 70 6.22 -2.18 8.23
C ILE A 70 6.12 -3.46 9.06
N GLU A 71 5.74 -3.32 10.34
CA GLU A 71 5.45 -4.42 11.24
C GLU A 71 3.92 -4.56 11.40
N SER A 72 3.39 -5.73 11.06
CA SER A 72 1.96 -6.06 11.17
C SER A 72 1.77 -7.34 12.00
N PRO A 73 0.73 -7.41 12.86
CA PRO A 73 0.50 -8.59 13.69
C PRO A 73 0.35 -9.88 12.87
N GLY A 74 1.04 -10.94 13.28
CA GLY A 74 0.96 -12.26 12.64
C GLY A 74 1.61 -12.36 11.27
N GLN A 75 2.42 -11.37 10.87
CA GLN A 75 3.15 -11.36 9.60
C GLN A 75 4.64 -11.16 9.85
N LEU A 76 5.47 -11.63 8.91
CA LEU A 76 6.89 -11.26 8.89
C LEU A 76 7.03 -9.75 8.72
N PRO A 77 8.05 -9.11 9.34
CA PRO A 77 8.40 -7.72 9.06
C PRO A 77 8.58 -7.51 7.55
N MET A 78 8.00 -6.43 7.03
CA MET A 78 8.00 -6.13 5.61
C MET A 78 8.94 -4.95 5.34
N VAL A 79 10.04 -5.19 4.63
CA VAL A 79 10.96 -4.15 4.17
C VAL A 79 10.35 -3.44 2.97
N VAL A 80 10.22 -2.12 3.04
CA VAL A 80 9.67 -1.29 1.97
C VAL A 80 10.78 -0.97 0.97
N CYS A 81 10.67 -1.49 -0.24
CA CYS A 81 11.72 -1.38 -1.27
C CYS A 81 11.59 -0.12 -2.15
N ASN A 82 10.44 0.56 -2.14
CA ASN A 82 10.17 1.73 -2.97
C ASN A 82 9.80 3.00 -2.17
N MET A 83 10.28 3.13 -0.93
CA MET A 83 10.02 4.35 -0.16
C MET A 83 10.62 5.57 -0.87
N PRO A 84 9.87 6.68 -1.06
CA PRO A 84 10.39 7.88 -1.69
C PRO A 84 11.59 8.44 -0.93
N SER A 85 12.65 8.83 -1.65
CA SER A 85 13.89 9.33 -1.02
C SER A 85 13.74 10.66 -0.30
N THR A 86 12.66 11.40 -0.56
CA THR A 86 12.34 12.66 0.12
C THR A 86 11.59 12.44 1.44
N PHE A 87 11.12 11.22 1.71
CA PHE A 87 10.44 10.91 2.96
C PHE A 87 11.48 10.49 4.00
N GLU A 88 11.42 11.15 5.16
CA GLU A 88 12.32 10.90 6.28
C GLU A 88 11.51 10.58 7.54
N LEU A 89 11.99 9.60 8.30
CA LEU A 89 11.60 9.35 9.68
C LEU A 89 12.87 9.38 10.52
N THR A 90 12.82 10.01 11.68
CA THR A 90 13.96 9.93 12.60
C THR A 90 14.10 8.51 13.14
N ALA A 91 15.33 8.10 13.45
CA ALA A 91 15.56 6.85 14.17
C ALA A 91 14.67 6.81 15.43
N ASP A 92 14.10 5.63 15.71
CA ASP A 92 13.13 5.37 16.78
C ASP A 92 11.73 6.00 16.63
N GLN A 93 11.49 6.83 15.62
CA GLN A 93 10.12 7.27 15.31
C GLN A 93 9.34 6.13 14.67
N THR A 94 8.14 5.90 15.18
CA THR A 94 7.21 4.91 14.65
C THR A 94 5.89 5.58 14.31
N VAL A 95 5.30 5.22 13.17
CA VAL A 95 4.01 5.78 12.74
C VAL A 95 3.06 4.65 12.39
N ARG A 96 1.83 4.69 12.92
CA ARG A 96 0.80 3.74 12.51
C ARG A 96 0.34 4.08 11.10
N VAL A 97 0.18 3.07 10.26
CA VAL A 97 -0.13 3.25 8.84
C VAL A 97 -1.19 2.27 8.37
N THR A 98 -2.02 2.74 7.45
CA THR A 98 -2.78 1.89 6.54
C THR A 98 -2.04 1.85 5.20
N TYR A 99 -1.83 0.67 4.62
CA TYR A 99 -1.02 0.50 3.41
C TYR A 99 -1.67 -0.46 2.41
N SER A 100 -1.32 -0.30 1.14
CA SER A 100 -1.60 -1.29 0.08
C SER A 100 -0.38 -1.45 -0.81
N GLY A 101 -0.25 -2.61 -1.44
CA GLY A 101 0.92 -2.91 -2.27
C GLY A 101 1.01 -4.34 -2.76
N ARG A 102 2.17 -4.67 -3.36
CA ARG A 102 2.54 -6.03 -3.75
C ARG A 102 3.55 -6.57 -2.74
N LEU A 103 3.19 -7.64 -2.07
CA LEU A 103 4.03 -8.33 -1.10
C LEU A 103 4.69 -9.54 -1.75
N LEU A 104 6.00 -9.70 -1.55
CA LEU A 104 6.74 -10.89 -1.95
C LEU A 104 6.23 -12.13 -1.18
N VAL A 105 5.86 -13.17 -1.92
CA VAL A 105 5.44 -14.46 -1.36
C VAL A 105 6.64 -15.38 -1.31
N LEU A 106 7.04 -15.71 -0.09
CA LEU A 106 8.12 -16.66 0.17
C LEU A 106 7.59 -18.09 0.08
N ALA A 107 8.43 -19.03 -0.37
CA ALA A 107 8.10 -20.45 -0.35
C ALA A 107 7.99 -20.93 1.11
N ALA A 108 7.13 -21.91 1.40
CA ALA A 108 6.80 -22.31 2.76
C ALA A 108 8.02 -22.85 3.55
N GLU A 109 9.00 -23.39 2.85
CA GLU A 109 10.27 -23.90 3.35
C GLU A 109 11.34 -22.81 3.55
N THR A 110 11.05 -21.56 3.20
CA THR A 110 12.00 -20.45 3.33
C THR A 110 12.10 -20.04 4.80
N ASP A 111 13.28 -20.21 5.40
CA ASP A 111 13.60 -19.65 6.71
C ASP A 111 13.94 -18.16 6.54
N ALA A 112 12.90 -17.32 6.56
CA ALA A 112 13.03 -15.88 6.35
C ALA A 112 12.67 -15.09 7.60
N SER A 113 13.53 -14.14 7.95
CA SER A 113 13.31 -13.23 9.07
C SER A 113 12.46 -12.00 8.70
N ASN A 114 12.32 -11.72 7.40
CA ASN A 114 11.56 -10.61 6.83
C ASN A 114 11.09 -10.97 5.41
N THR A 115 10.25 -10.11 4.84
CA THR A 115 9.86 -10.15 3.42
C THR A 115 9.92 -8.73 2.84
N GLU A 116 9.71 -8.58 1.54
CA GLU A 116 9.72 -7.29 0.85
C GLU A 116 8.32 -6.88 0.39
N ILE A 117 8.04 -5.58 0.45
CA ILE A 117 6.79 -4.98 -0.04
C ILE A 117 7.07 -3.77 -0.94
N GLU A 118 6.43 -3.77 -2.11
CA GLU A 118 6.29 -2.60 -2.97
C GLU A 118 4.97 -1.90 -2.64
N LEU A 119 5.03 -0.67 -2.17
CA LEU A 119 3.84 0.11 -1.82
C LEU A 119 3.28 0.85 -3.04
N ASN A 120 1.95 0.90 -3.13
CA ASN A 120 1.24 1.79 -4.05
C ASN A 120 0.27 2.75 -3.32
N TYR A 121 0.15 2.59 -2.01
CA TYR A 121 -0.65 3.43 -1.13
C TYR A 121 -0.10 3.35 0.30
N LEU A 122 0.03 4.49 0.96
CA LEU A 122 0.35 4.59 2.37
C LEU A 122 -0.40 5.78 2.96
N LYS A 123 -1.04 5.57 4.10
CA LYS A 123 -1.69 6.63 4.86
C LYS A 123 -1.27 6.55 6.31
N PHE A 124 -0.81 7.67 6.86
CA PHE A 124 -0.49 7.81 8.27
C PHE A 124 -1.79 7.88 9.07
N GLU A 125 -1.89 7.04 10.09
CA GLU A 125 -2.95 7.14 11.07
C GLU A 125 -2.52 8.22 12.06
N GLU A 126 -3.27 9.33 12.13
CA GLU A 126 -3.12 10.27 13.23
C GLU A 126 -3.32 9.48 14.53
N GLU A 127 -2.44 9.68 15.52
CA GLU A 127 -2.75 9.18 16.85
C GLU A 127 -4.12 9.73 17.21
N MET A 128 -5.09 8.83 17.47
CA MET A 128 -6.25 9.18 18.26
C MET A 128 -5.71 9.65 19.60
N SER A 129 -5.44 10.95 19.68
CA SER A 129 -5.45 11.72 20.90
C SER A 129 -6.76 11.35 21.58
N LEU A 130 -6.69 10.45 22.57
CA LEU A 130 -7.75 10.32 23.55
C LEU A 130 -7.78 11.66 24.28
N VAL A 131 -8.65 12.55 23.80
CA VAL A 131 -8.95 13.81 24.45
C VAL A 131 -9.63 13.49 25.78
N LYS A 132 -8.86 13.74 26.86
CA LYS A 132 -9.21 13.91 28.27
C LYS A 132 -9.68 12.69 29.08
#